data_AF-A0A6A9SLU7-F1
#
_entry.id   AF-A0A6A9SLU7-F1
#
_cell.length_a   1.000
_cell.length_b   1.000
_cell.length_c   1.000
_cell.angle_alpha   90.00
_cell.angle_beta   90.00
_cell.angle_gamma   90.00
#
_symmetry.space_group_name_H-M   'P 1'
#
loop_
_entity.id
_entity.type
_entity.pdbx_description
1 polymer ?
#
loop_
_entity_poly.entity_id
_entity_poly.type
_entity_poly.pdbx_seq_one_letter_code
_entity_poly.pdbx_strand_id
1 'polypeptide(L)'
;MPFPTGTLQPRHGFYAFGWFCFGLGVVHYLIQGSGLASALEMLMVVGLSTIVLFTGYELSERPVSRDGQWRALLVGVVIAGSFALLAVAVWVTWSIGGITAELSFLLSFAPALGAAVGIRASLFAVQSNEQLAETEELTKLLRINQRVLRHNLRNELAIALGHLENIETASETDDIRHDANVIREHLEALLDTTSRTRKIVGIWDTADSTILNLPSIIDTQIQQVREAHQSGTISASLPEDAGSPPIPPSRSRFARH
;
A
#
# COMPACT_ATOMS: atom_id res chain seq x y z
N MET A 1 -1.82 5.45 17.20
CA MET A 1 -0.70 5.58 18.16
C MET A 1 0.58 5.24 17.43
N PRO A 2 1.58 6.13 17.35
CA PRO A 2 2.86 5.81 16.75
C PRO A 2 3.64 4.87 17.69
N PHE A 3 4.02 3.68 17.20
CA PHE A 3 4.84 2.74 17.97
C PHE A 3 6.29 3.21 18.00
N PRO A 4 7.00 3.12 19.14
CA PRO A 4 8.37 3.57 19.27
C PRO A 4 9.29 2.75 18.35
N THR A 5 9.96 3.45 17.44
CA THR A 5 10.91 2.92 16.45
C THR A 5 12.28 2.64 17.08
N GLY A 6 12.33 1.71 18.03
CA GLY A 6 13.56 1.24 18.66
C GLY A 6 13.68 -0.28 18.57
N THR A 7 14.58 -0.74 17.70
CA THR A 7 15.23 -2.08 17.63
C THR A 7 14.38 -3.36 17.50
N LEU A 8 13.09 -3.36 17.82
CA LEU A 8 12.26 -4.57 17.76
C LEU A 8 11.56 -4.69 16.40
N GLN A 9 12.06 -5.61 15.56
CA GLN A 9 11.35 -5.99 14.34
C GLN A 9 9.99 -6.63 14.70
N PRO A 10 8.88 -6.27 14.02
CA PRO A 10 7.55 -6.82 14.30
C PRO A 10 7.52 -8.36 14.27
N ARG A 11 8.40 -8.97 13.46
CA ARG A 11 8.62 -10.42 13.38
C ARG A 11 8.93 -11.05 14.74
N HIS A 12 9.72 -10.38 15.59
CA HIS A 12 10.01 -10.86 16.93
C HIS A 12 8.77 -10.86 17.83
N GLY A 13 7.83 -9.96 17.61
CA GLY A 13 6.54 -9.94 18.33
C GLY A 13 5.70 -11.17 18.00
N PHE A 14 5.58 -11.55 16.72
CA PHE A 14 4.89 -12.77 16.31
C PHE A 14 5.57 -14.03 16.85
N TYR A 15 6.90 -14.10 16.83
CA TYR A 15 7.63 -15.23 17.42
C TYR A 15 7.50 -15.30 18.93
N ALA A 16 7.60 -14.18 19.65
CA ALA A 16 7.44 -14.15 21.10
C ALA A 16 6.03 -14.61 21.51
N PHE A 17 5.01 -14.17 20.78
CA PHE A 17 3.63 -14.57 21.03
C PHE A 17 3.37 -16.04 20.68
N GLY A 18 3.92 -16.53 19.57
CA GLY A 18 3.87 -17.95 19.21
C GLY A 18 4.59 -18.84 20.24
N TRP A 19 5.78 -18.46 20.69
CA TRP A 19 6.52 -19.19 21.74
C TRP A 19 5.79 -19.17 23.09
N PHE A 20 5.12 -18.07 23.43
CA PHE A 20 4.29 -18.00 24.63
C PHE A 20 3.14 -19.01 24.58
N CYS A 21 2.42 -19.09 23.45
CA CYS A 21 1.35 -20.07 23.26
C CYS A 21 1.89 -21.50 23.30
N PHE A 22 3.04 -21.76 22.69
CA PHE A 22 3.71 -23.06 22.72
C PHE A 22 4.08 -23.47 24.15
N GLY A 23 4.67 -22.54 24.91
CA GLY A 23 5.06 -22.75 26.30
C GLY A 23 3.87 -23.12 27.19
N LEU A 24 2.73 -22.46 27.01
CA LEU A 24 1.49 -22.81 27.71
C LEU A 24 1.05 -24.26 27.45
N GLY A 25 1.09 -24.71 26.20
CA GLY A 25 0.75 -26.09 25.85
C GLY A 25 1.69 -27.14 26.44
N VAL A 26 2.99 -26.84 26.50
CA VAL A 26 4.00 -27.72 27.11
C VAL A 26 3.84 -27.78 28.62
N VAL A 27 3.64 -26.63 29.28
CA VAL A 27 3.42 -26.56 30.74
C VAL A 27 2.14 -27.31 31.12
N HIS A 28 1.08 -27.18 30.33
CA HIS A 28 -0.17 -27.94 30.51
C HIS A 28 0.07 -29.45 30.52
N TYR A 29 0.77 -29.97 29.51
CA TYR A 29 1.11 -31.40 29.42
C TYR A 29 1.93 -31.91 30.62
N LEU A 30 2.89 -31.10 31.11
CA LEU A 30 3.72 -31.47 32.24
C LEU A 30 2.95 -31.54 33.57
N ILE A 31 1.87 -30.76 33.72
CA ILE A 31 1.07 -30.71 34.96
C ILE A 31 -0.01 -31.82 34.98
N GLN A 32 -0.63 -32.12 33.84
CA GLN A 32 -1.78 -33.05 33.78
C GLN A 32 -1.37 -34.54 33.78
N GLY A 33 -0.10 -34.84 33.46
CA GLY A 33 0.44 -36.21 33.48
C GLY A 33 0.21 -37.02 32.19
N SER A 34 0.82 -38.21 32.12
CA SER A 34 0.90 -39.03 30.91
C SER A 34 -0.39 -39.80 30.62
N GLY A 35 -1.33 -39.18 29.89
CA GLY A 35 -2.53 -39.80 29.35
C GLY A 35 -2.75 -39.48 27.86
N LEU A 36 -3.48 -40.34 27.14
CA LEU A 36 -3.83 -40.11 25.72
C LEU A 36 -4.60 -38.80 25.50
N ALA A 37 -5.47 -38.42 26.45
CA ALA A 37 -6.19 -37.14 26.42
C ALA A 37 -5.22 -35.96 26.46
N SER A 38 -4.32 -35.91 27.44
CA SER A 38 -3.32 -34.85 27.58
C SER A 38 -2.37 -34.77 26.37
N ALA A 39 -2.04 -35.90 25.73
CA ALA A 39 -1.25 -35.92 24.51
C ALA A 39 -1.99 -35.31 23.31
N LEU A 40 -3.29 -35.58 23.16
CA LEU A 40 -4.11 -34.98 22.11
C LEU A 40 -4.30 -33.47 22.32
N GLU A 41 -4.49 -33.04 23.57
CA GLU A 41 -4.59 -31.63 23.93
C GLU A 41 -3.30 -30.87 23.62
N MET A 42 -2.16 -31.44 24.01
CA MET A 42 -0.84 -30.91 23.67
C MET A 42 -0.68 -30.80 22.15
N LEU A 43 -1.05 -31.83 21.38
CA LEU A 43 -0.96 -31.83 19.93
C LEU A 43 -1.83 -30.74 19.29
N MET A 44 -3.04 -30.51 19.80
CA MET A 44 -3.90 -29.42 19.32
C MET A 44 -3.28 -28.05 19.60
N VAL A 45 -2.81 -27.81 20.82
CA VAL A 45 -2.23 -26.50 21.21
C VAL A 45 -0.92 -26.25 20.46
N VAL A 46 -0.07 -27.26 20.32
CA VAL A 46 1.17 -27.19 19.53
C VAL A 46 0.86 -26.95 18.06
N GLY A 47 -0.14 -27.62 17.49
CA GLY A 47 -0.59 -27.40 16.11
C GLY A 47 -1.03 -25.94 15.88
N LEU A 48 -1.88 -25.41 16.76
CA LEU A 48 -2.33 -24.00 16.72
C LEU A 48 -1.16 -23.02 16.88
N SER A 49 -0.25 -23.31 17.81
CA SER A 49 0.95 -22.50 18.02
C SER A 49 1.89 -22.52 16.81
N THR A 50 1.97 -23.65 16.12
CA THR A 50 2.76 -23.78 14.89
C THR A 50 2.20 -22.88 13.79
N ILE A 51 0.87 -22.73 13.69
CA ILE A 51 0.23 -21.79 12.75
C ILE A 51 0.69 -20.35 13.04
N VAL A 52 0.73 -19.94 14.31
CA VAL A 52 1.18 -18.61 14.72
C VAL A 52 2.65 -18.38 14.36
N LEU A 53 3.51 -19.35 14.67
CA LEU A 53 4.95 -19.29 14.36
C LEU A 53 5.22 -19.26 12.85
N PHE A 54 4.52 -20.12 12.09
CA PHE A 54 4.59 -20.14 10.63
C PHE A 54 4.13 -18.81 10.03
N THR A 55 3.09 -18.20 10.60
CA THR A 55 2.63 -16.88 10.17
C THR A 55 3.69 -15.79 10.39
N GLY A 56 4.46 -15.87 11.49
CA GLY A 56 5.61 -15.00 11.72
C GLY A 56 6.76 -15.21 10.72
N TYR A 57 6.95 -16.43 10.22
CA TYR A 57 7.90 -16.73 9.14
C TYR A 57 7.45 -16.15 7.80
N GLU A 58 6.19 -16.40 7.43
CA GLU A 58 5.56 -15.94 6.18
C GLU A 58 5.49 -14.40 6.10
N LEU A 59 5.53 -13.71 7.25
CA LEU A 59 5.51 -12.25 7.36
C LEU A 59 6.65 -11.55 6.58
N SER A 60 7.78 -12.23 6.36
CA SER A 60 8.91 -11.67 5.62
C SER A 60 8.65 -11.60 4.10
N GLU A 61 7.72 -12.40 3.60
CA GLU A 61 7.39 -12.53 2.18
C GLU A 61 6.15 -11.72 1.80
N ARG A 62 5.35 -11.29 2.78
CA ARG A 62 4.12 -10.53 2.54
C ARG A 62 4.37 -9.02 2.37
N PRO A 63 3.71 -8.37 1.38
CA PRO A 63 3.80 -6.93 1.16
C PRO A 63 2.88 -6.18 2.14
N VAL A 64 3.22 -6.19 3.42
CA VAL A 64 2.46 -5.46 4.47
C VAL A 64 3.38 -4.47 5.16
N SER A 65 2.89 -3.26 5.40
CA SER A 65 3.64 -2.21 6.10
C SER A 65 4.04 -2.62 7.51
N ARG A 66 5.13 -2.03 8.05
CA ARG A 66 5.58 -2.32 9.43
C ARG A 66 4.52 -1.96 10.48
N ASP A 67 3.78 -0.88 10.25
CA ASP A 67 2.70 -0.44 11.14
C ASP A 67 1.50 -1.38 11.04
N GLY A 68 1.20 -1.87 9.84
CA GLY A 68 0.19 -2.90 9.60
C GLY A 68 0.49 -4.20 10.34
N GLN A 69 1.75 -4.64 10.35
CA GLN A 69 2.18 -5.83 11.10
C GLN A 69 1.95 -5.69 12.61
N TRP A 70 2.26 -4.53 13.19
CA TRP A 70 1.99 -4.26 14.61
C TRP A 70 0.49 -4.24 14.93
N ARG A 71 -0.31 -3.63 14.06
CA ARG A 71 -1.78 -3.62 14.22
C ARG A 71 -2.35 -5.03 14.15
N ALA A 72 -1.90 -5.85 13.20
CA ALA A 72 -2.33 -7.23 13.08
C ALA A 72 -1.95 -8.06 14.32
N LEU A 73 -0.72 -7.89 14.83
CA LEU A 73 -0.28 -8.54 16.06
C LEU A 73 -1.17 -8.14 17.24
N LEU A 74 -1.42 -6.85 17.44
CA LEU A 74 -2.27 -6.37 18.54
C LEU A 74 -3.70 -6.91 18.45
N VAL A 75 -4.29 -6.90 17.26
CA VAL A 75 -5.64 -7.47 17.05
C VAL A 75 -5.65 -8.96 17.38
N GLY A 76 -4.62 -9.71 16.95
CA GLY A 76 -4.46 -11.12 17.29
C GLY A 76 -4.36 -11.37 18.80
N VAL A 77 -3.58 -10.57 19.52
CA VAL A 77 -3.43 -10.65 20.99
C VAL A 77 -4.77 -10.34 21.68
N VAL A 78 -5.49 -9.32 21.25
CA VAL A 78 -6.81 -8.95 21.82
C VAL A 78 -7.84 -10.06 21.59
N ILE A 79 -7.87 -10.65 20.40
CA ILE A 79 -8.75 -11.80 20.10
C ILE A 79 -8.40 -12.98 21.01
N ALA A 80 -7.12 -13.35 21.11
CA ALA A 80 -6.68 -14.44 21.98
C ALA A 80 -7.07 -14.21 23.45
N GLY A 81 -6.89 -12.99 23.97
CA GLY A 81 -7.32 -12.62 25.31
C GLY A 81 -8.84 -12.69 25.51
N SER A 82 -9.61 -12.31 24.49
CA SER A 82 -11.07 -12.42 24.51
C SER A 82 -11.54 -13.88 24.58
N PHE A 83 -10.86 -14.78 23.86
CA PHE A 83 -11.09 -16.22 23.95
C PHE A 83 -10.69 -16.80 25.32
N ALA A 84 -9.64 -16.28 25.95
CA ALA A 84 -9.26 -16.65 27.32
C ALA A 84 -10.35 -16.29 28.33
N LEU A 85 -10.88 -15.05 28.25
CA LEU A 85 -11.97 -14.61 29.09
C LEU A 85 -13.25 -15.43 28.85
N LEU A 86 -13.55 -15.73 27.59
CA LEU A 86 -14.68 -16.59 27.23
C LEU A 86 -14.52 -17.99 27.83
N ALA A 87 -13.33 -18.58 27.76
CA ALA A 87 -13.04 -19.88 28.37
C ALA A 87 -13.27 -19.90 29.89
N VAL A 88 -12.83 -18.86 30.60
CA VAL A 88 -13.10 -18.71 32.03
C VAL A 88 -14.60 -18.60 32.30
N ALA A 89 -15.32 -17.79 31.52
CA ALA A 89 -16.77 -17.64 31.66
C ALA A 89 -17.51 -18.97 31.44
N VAL A 90 -17.16 -19.70 30.37
CA VAL A 90 -17.72 -21.03 30.09
C VAL A 90 -17.44 -21.99 31.25
N TRP A 91 -16.20 -22.02 31.75
CA TRP A 91 -15.83 -22.88 32.88
C TRP A 91 -16.65 -22.56 34.13
N VAL A 92 -16.80 -21.29 34.50
CA VAL A 92 -17.63 -20.87 35.65
C VAL A 92 -19.07 -21.35 35.47
N THR A 93 -19.63 -21.17 34.28
CA THR A 93 -21.02 -21.55 33.98
C THR A 93 -21.23 -23.07 34.13
N TRP A 94 -20.29 -23.88 33.64
CA TRP A 94 -20.33 -25.34 33.75
C TRP A 94 -20.06 -25.84 35.17
N SER A 95 -19.17 -25.18 35.91
CA SER A 95 -18.89 -25.51 37.31
C SER A 95 -20.13 -25.33 38.19
N ILE A 96 -20.91 -24.27 37.97
CA ILE A 96 -22.20 -24.06 38.66
C ILE A 96 -23.21 -25.15 38.29
N GLY A 97 -23.21 -25.59 37.03
CA GLY A 97 -24.07 -26.66 36.52
C GLY A 97 -23.67 -28.08 36.92
N GLY A 98 -22.60 -28.25 37.71
CA GLY A 98 -22.10 -29.56 38.14
C GLY A 98 -21.36 -30.36 37.07
N ILE A 99 -21.02 -29.74 35.93
CA ILE A 99 -20.20 -30.36 34.89
C ILE A 99 -18.73 -30.13 35.23
N THR A 100 -17.98 -31.22 35.41
CA THR A 100 -16.53 -31.16 35.67
C THR A 100 -15.77 -30.96 34.36
N ALA A 101 -15.60 -29.70 33.96
CA ALA A 101 -14.69 -29.34 32.88
C ALA A 101 -13.33 -28.91 33.43
N GLU A 102 -12.26 -29.35 32.79
CA GLU A 102 -10.90 -28.99 33.16
C GLU A 102 -10.60 -27.54 32.72
N LEU A 103 -10.40 -26.65 33.70
CA LEU A 103 -10.06 -25.25 33.46
C LEU A 103 -8.74 -25.13 32.69
N SER A 104 -7.77 -26.00 32.99
CA SER A 104 -6.45 -26.02 32.36
C SER A 104 -6.56 -26.25 30.85
N PHE A 105 -7.39 -27.21 30.41
CA PHE A 105 -7.66 -27.45 29.00
C PHE A 105 -8.29 -26.22 28.32
N LEU A 106 -9.37 -25.68 28.88
CA LEU A 106 -10.07 -24.53 28.28
C LEU A 106 -9.16 -23.31 28.16
N LEU A 107 -8.34 -23.06 29.18
CA LEU A 107 -7.42 -21.93 29.23
C LEU A 107 -6.20 -22.12 28.32
N SER A 108 -5.80 -23.36 28.00
CA SER A 108 -4.73 -23.63 27.03
C SER A 108 -5.23 -23.64 25.59
N PHE A 109 -6.43 -24.18 25.34
CA PHE A 109 -6.95 -24.38 23.98
C PHE A 109 -7.58 -23.11 23.39
N ALA A 110 -8.50 -22.46 24.11
CA ALA A 110 -9.27 -21.36 23.55
C ALA A 110 -8.40 -20.15 23.14
N PRO A 111 -7.41 -19.70 23.94
CA PRO A 111 -6.55 -18.59 23.56
C PRO A 111 -5.62 -18.95 22.41
N ALA A 112 -5.13 -20.20 22.33
CA ALA A 112 -4.30 -20.68 21.22
C ALA A 112 -5.09 -20.69 19.90
N LEU A 113 -6.37 -21.08 19.94
CA LEU A 113 -7.26 -21.02 18.79
C LEU A 113 -7.52 -19.57 18.37
N GLY A 114 -7.87 -18.71 19.34
CA GLY A 114 -8.08 -17.28 19.11
C GLY A 114 -6.84 -16.58 18.55
N ALA A 115 -5.65 -16.95 19.02
CA ALA A 115 -4.36 -16.48 18.51
C ALA A 115 -4.14 -16.89 17.05
N ALA A 116 -4.31 -18.18 16.73
CA ALA A 116 -4.10 -18.70 15.39
C ALA A 116 -5.04 -18.07 14.36
N VAL A 117 -6.34 -18.03 14.67
CA VAL A 117 -7.36 -17.44 13.79
C VAL A 117 -7.21 -15.92 13.72
N GLY A 118 -7.03 -15.25 14.86
CA GLY A 118 -6.94 -13.80 14.96
C GLY A 118 -5.73 -13.23 14.20
N ILE A 119 -4.58 -13.89 14.27
CA ILE A 119 -3.38 -13.47 13.55
C ILE A 119 -3.55 -13.62 12.03
N ARG A 120 -4.08 -14.75 11.55
CA ARG A 120 -4.34 -14.97 10.11
C ARG A 120 -5.36 -13.96 9.57
N ALA A 121 -6.49 -13.82 10.26
CA ALA A 121 -7.57 -12.93 9.84
C ALA A 121 -7.15 -11.45 9.87
N SER A 122 -6.44 -11.02 10.91
CA SER A 122 -6.00 -9.64 11.03
C SER A 122 -4.95 -9.25 9.99
N LEU A 123 -4.02 -10.14 9.65
CA LEU A 123 -3.06 -9.89 8.57
C LEU A 123 -3.75 -9.75 7.22
N PHE A 124 -4.72 -10.62 6.93
CA PHE A 124 -5.50 -10.52 5.70
C PHE A 124 -6.30 -9.20 5.66
N ALA A 125 -6.95 -8.83 6.76
CA ALA A 125 -7.72 -7.59 6.86
C ALA A 125 -6.83 -6.34 6.69
N VAL A 126 -5.64 -6.33 7.30
CA VAL A 126 -4.68 -5.22 7.12
C VAL A 126 -4.18 -5.16 5.69
N GLN A 127 -3.78 -6.29 5.12
CA GLN A 127 -3.29 -6.37 3.74
C GLN A 127 -4.35 -5.88 2.73
N SER A 128 -5.59 -6.32 2.90
CA SER A 128 -6.70 -5.88 2.05
C SER A 128 -6.93 -4.37 2.15
N ASN A 129 -6.90 -3.81 3.36
CA ASN A 129 -7.07 -2.37 3.56
C ASN A 129 -5.93 -1.54 2.96
N GLU A 130 -4.68 -2.00 3.07
CA GLU A 130 -3.53 -1.32 2.47
C GLU A 130 -3.62 -1.30 0.93
N GLN A 131 -4.02 -2.43 0.31
CA GLN A 131 -4.23 -2.50 -1.14
C GLN A 131 -5.39 -1.61 -1.60
N LEU A 132 -6.49 -1.58 -0.85
CA LEU A 132 -7.61 -0.69 -1.15
C LEU A 132 -7.19 0.78 -1.08
N ALA A 133 -6.41 1.17 -0.06
CA ALA A 133 -5.92 2.54 0.05
C ALA A 133 -5.03 2.95 -1.12
N GLU A 134 -4.13 2.06 -1.56
CA GLU A 134 -3.28 2.30 -2.73
C GLU A 134 -4.13 2.47 -4.01
N THR A 135 -5.07 1.57 -4.26
CA THR A 135 -5.93 1.67 -5.45
C THR A 135 -6.85 2.89 -5.43
N GLU A 136 -7.35 3.31 -4.27
CA GLU A 136 -8.12 4.54 -4.12
C GLU A 136 -7.29 5.79 -4.43
N GLU A 137 -6.03 5.82 -4.01
CA GLU A 137 -5.13 6.94 -4.30
C GLU A 137 -4.86 7.04 -5.81
N LEU A 138 -4.55 5.92 -6.47
CA LEU A 138 -4.39 5.87 -7.92
C LEU A 138 -5.67 6.31 -8.64
N THR A 139 -6.83 5.81 -8.21
CA THR A 139 -8.13 6.15 -8.80
C THR A 139 -8.45 7.63 -8.60
N LYS A 140 -8.13 8.20 -7.44
CA LYS A 140 -8.34 9.61 -7.14
C LYS A 140 -7.47 10.50 -8.02
N LEU A 141 -6.19 10.14 -8.21
CA LEU A 141 -5.28 10.85 -9.10
C LEU A 141 -5.76 10.80 -10.56
N LEU A 142 -6.16 9.61 -11.04
CA LEU A 142 -6.75 9.45 -12.38
C LEU A 142 -8.04 10.27 -12.54
N ARG A 143 -8.92 10.28 -11.54
CA ARG A 143 -10.18 11.02 -11.57
C ARG A 143 -9.99 12.53 -11.60
N ILE A 144 -9.01 13.05 -10.85
CA ILE A 144 -8.63 14.47 -10.88
C ILE A 144 -8.11 14.83 -12.28
N ASN A 145 -7.22 14.00 -12.83
CA ASN A 145 -6.66 14.21 -14.16
C ASN A 145 -7.76 14.24 -15.23
N GLN A 146 -8.66 13.26 -15.23
CA GLN A 146 -9.80 13.19 -16.15
C GLN A 146 -10.77 14.37 -16.01
N ARG A 147 -11.02 14.86 -14.78
CA ARG A 147 -11.90 16.01 -14.55
C ARG A 147 -11.30 17.30 -15.11
N VAL A 148 -10.02 17.55 -14.85
CA VAL A 148 -9.31 18.74 -15.36
C VAL A 148 -9.24 18.70 -16.88
N LEU A 149 -8.95 17.53 -17.46
CA LEU A 149 -8.97 17.31 -18.91
C LEU A 149 -10.33 17.62 -19.51
N ARG A 150 -11.40 17.00 -19.02
CA ARG A 150 -12.75 17.22 -19.55
C ARG A 150 -13.18 18.67 -19.42
N HIS A 151 -12.81 19.34 -18.32
CA HIS A 151 -13.10 20.75 -18.12
C HIS A 151 -12.38 21.62 -19.14
N ASN A 152 -11.07 21.44 -19.31
CA ASN A 152 -10.27 22.22 -20.27
C ASN A 152 -10.77 22.00 -21.69
N LEU A 153 -11.03 20.76 -22.08
CA LEU A 153 -11.60 20.45 -23.40
C LEU A 153 -12.96 21.13 -23.60
N ARG A 154 -13.84 21.08 -22.60
CA ARG A 154 -15.16 21.72 -22.69
C ARG A 154 -15.06 23.25 -22.74
N ASN A 155 -14.11 23.83 -22.02
CA ASN A 155 -13.91 25.28 -21.97
C ASN A 155 -13.44 25.80 -23.34
N GLU A 156 -12.37 25.23 -23.87
CA GLU A 156 -11.81 25.64 -25.16
C GLU A 156 -12.81 25.38 -26.31
N LEU A 157 -13.55 24.27 -26.29
CA LEU A 157 -14.62 24.01 -27.27
C LEU A 157 -15.79 24.99 -27.15
N ALA A 158 -16.19 25.40 -25.94
CA ALA A 158 -17.26 26.37 -25.75
C ALA A 158 -16.87 27.76 -26.26
N ILE A 159 -15.62 28.17 -26.06
CA ILE A 159 -15.07 29.44 -26.57
C ILE A 159 -15.03 29.40 -28.11
N ALA A 160 -14.50 28.34 -28.70
CA ALA A 160 -14.46 28.17 -30.15
C ALA A 160 -15.87 28.17 -30.78
N LEU A 161 -16.85 27.53 -30.13
CA LEU A 161 -18.24 27.53 -30.60
C LEU A 161 -18.88 28.93 -30.51
N GLY A 162 -18.59 29.69 -29.46
CA GLY A 162 -19.10 31.07 -29.32
C GLY A 162 -18.57 32.01 -30.40
N HIS A 163 -17.28 31.92 -30.75
CA HIS A 163 -16.74 32.70 -31.88
C HIS A 163 -17.30 32.24 -33.23
N LEU A 164 -17.66 30.96 -33.38
CA LEU A 164 -18.30 30.47 -34.60
C LEU A 164 -19.70 31.06 -34.78
N GLU A 165 -20.46 31.20 -33.69
CA GLU A 165 -21.78 31.84 -33.68
C GLU A 165 -21.67 33.35 -33.99
N ASN A 166 -20.61 34.02 -33.52
CA ASN A 166 -20.31 35.40 -33.90
C ASN A 166 -20.04 35.55 -35.40
N ILE A 167 -19.26 34.63 -36.01
CA ILE A 167 -19.01 34.60 -37.47
C ILE A 167 -20.31 34.45 -38.26
N GLU A 168 -21.23 33.60 -37.81
CA GLU A 168 -22.52 33.37 -38.48
C GLU A 168 -23.43 34.61 -38.44
N THR A 169 -23.26 35.46 -37.42
CA THR A 169 -24.06 36.67 -37.21
C THR A 169 -23.37 37.96 -37.71
N ALA A 170 -22.06 37.89 -38.00
CA ALA A 170 -21.25 39.03 -38.40
C ALA A 170 -21.56 39.48 -39.85
N SER A 171 -21.69 40.80 -40.04
CA SER A 171 -21.98 41.42 -41.34
C SER A 171 -20.72 41.96 -42.04
N GLU A 172 -19.61 42.12 -41.32
CA GLU A 172 -18.35 42.64 -41.84
C GLU A 172 -17.28 41.56 -41.98
N THR A 173 -16.54 41.59 -43.10
CA THR A 173 -15.53 40.58 -43.44
C THR A 173 -14.32 40.58 -42.50
N ASP A 174 -14.02 41.71 -41.84
CA ASP A 174 -12.91 41.81 -40.88
C ASP A 174 -13.24 41.14 -39.54
N ASP A 175 -14.49 41.27 -39.05
CA ASP A 175 -14.97 40.57 -37.85
C ASP A 175 -14.96 39.04 -38.07
N ILE A 176 -15.44 38.59 -39.23
CA ILE A 176 -15.41 37.17 -39.63
C ILE A 176 -13.96 36.64 -39.63
N ARG A 177 -12.99 37.42 -40.12
CA ARG A 177 -11.59 37.00 -40.20
C ARG A 177 -10.92 36.98 -38.83
N HIS A 178 -11.29 37.91 -37.95
CA HIS A 178 -10.79 37.95 -36.58
C HIS A 178 -11.28 36.74 -35.77
N ASP A 179 -12.59 36.50 -35.75
CA ASP A 179 -13.17 35.36 -35.03
C ASP A 179 -12.67 34.01 -35.58
N ALA A 180 -12.49 33.89 -36.90
CA ALA A 180 -11.94 32.67 -37.50
C ALA A 180 -10.49 32.37 -37.07
N ASN A 181 -9.68 33.41 -36.83
CA ASN A 181 -8.33 33.26 -36.31
C ASN A 181 -8.34 32.85 -34.83
N VAL A 182 -9.23 33.43 -34.03
CA VAL A 182 -9.37 33.09 -32.59
C VAL A 182 -9.83 31.64 -32.42
N ILE A 183 -10.77 31.17 -33.24
CA ILE A 183 -11.19 29.75 -33.28
C ILE A 183 -10.00 28.84 -33.59
N ARG A 184 -9.19 29.18 -34.60
CA ARG A 184 -8.03 28.39 -34.98
C ARG A 184 -7.03 28.27 -33.83
N GLU A 185 -6.73 29.39 -33.17
CA GLU A 185 -5.78 29.43 -32.05
C GLU A 185 -6.25 28.57 -30.87
N HIS A 186 -7.54 28.65 -30.50
CA HIS A 186 -8.10 27.81 -29.44
C HIS A 186 -8.14 26.31 -29.81
N LEU A 187 -8.45 25.97 -31.07
CA LEU A 187 -8.41 24.58 -31.53
C LEU A 187 -6.99 24.01 -31.57
N GLU A 188 -5.99 24.81 -31.94
CA GLU A 188 -4.57 24.43 -31.91
C GLU A 188 -4.07 24.23 -30.46
N ALA A 189 -4.42 25.13 -29.54
CA ALA A 189 -4.10 24.99 -28.12
C ALA A 189 -4.73 23.73 -27.50
N LEU A 190 -5.93 23.37 -27.93
CA LEU A 190 -6.66 22.19 -27.49
C LEU A 190 -6.01 20.89 -28.01
N LEU A 191 -5.53 20.88 -29.25
CA LEU A 191 -4.75 19.78 -29.85
C LEU A 191 -3.40 19.58 -29.15
N ASP A 192 -2.68 20.66 -28.81
CA ASP A 192 -1.43 20.56 -28.05
C ASP A 192 -1.67 19.98 -26.64
N THR A 193 -2.71 20.45 -25.95
CA THR A 193 -3.07 19.97 -24.61
C THR A 193 -3.42 18.48 -24.60
N THR A 194 -4.15 18.00 -25.62
CA THR A 194 -4.47 16.57 -25.75
C THR A 194 -3.27 15.71 -26.13
N SER A 195 -2.36 16.23 -26.97
CA SER A 195 -1.10 15.57 -27.31
C SER A 195 -0.21 15.38 -26.09
N ARG A 196 0.00 16.44 -25.29
CA ARG A 196 0.77 16.39 -24.04
C ARG A 196 0.18 15.40 -23.04
N THR A 197 -1.14 15.37 -22.93
CA THR A 197 -1.85 14.44 -22.06
C THR A 197 -1.64 12.98 -22.50
N ARG A 198 -1.74 12.69 -23.79
CA ARG A 198 -1.47 11.35 -24.33
C ARG A 198 -0.03 10.90 -24.06
N LYS A 199 0.92 11.84 -24.12
CA LYS A 199 2.33 11.61 -23.76
C LYS A 199 2.51 11.29 -22.27
N ILE A 200 1.81 12.00 -21.38
CA ILE A 200 1.81 11.71 -19.95
C ILE A 200 1.28 10.30 -19.69
N VAL A 201 0.14 9.93 -20.29
CA VAL A 201 -0.43 8.57 -20.15
C VAL A 201 0.53 7.49 -20.69
N GLY A 202 1.22 7.74 -21.80
CA GLY A 202 2.20 6.80 -22.36
C GLY A 202 3.44 6.59 -21.49
N ILE A 203 3.85 7.59 -20.70
CA ILE A 203 4.94 7.44 -19.72
C ILE A 203 4.54 6.46 -18.61
N TRP A 204 3.27 6.43 -18.22
CA TRP A 204 2.76 5.54 -17.18
C TRP A 204 2.59 4.09 -17.65
N ASP A 205 2.35 3.86 -18.94
CA ASP A 205 2.14 2.53 -19.51
C ASP A 205 3.46 1.79 -19.81
N THR A 206 4.60 2.49 -19.70
CA THR A 206 5.93 1.93 -19.95
C THR A 206 6.58 1.53 -18.62
N ALA A 207 6.64 0.23 -18.34
CA ALA A 207 7.24 -0.32 -17.11
C ALA A 207 8.79 -0.27 -17.07
N ASP A 208 9.43 0.26 -18.11
CA ASP A 208 10.89 0.25 -18.24
C ASP A 208 11.54 1.47 -17.57
N SER A 209 12.24 1.24 -16.46
CA SER A 209 13.14 2.24 -15.88
C SER A 209 14.41 2.34 -16.73
N THR A 210 14.67 3.50 -17.32
CA THR A 210 15.91 3.77 -18.06
C THR A 210 16.90 4.55 -17.20
N ILE A 211 18.19 4.19 -17.27
CA ILE A 211 19.27 4.93 -16.60
C ILE A 211 19.54 6.19 -17.42
N LEU A 212 19.28 7.35 -16.83
CA LEU A 212 19.48 8.66 -17.46
C LEU A 212 20.76 9.31 -16.93
N ASN A 213 21.63 9.78 -17.83
CA ASN A 213 22.81 10.56 -17.49
C ASN A 213 22.40 12.04 -17.32
N LEU A 214 22.06 12.43 -16.08
CA LEU A 214 21.59 13.79 -15.75
C LEU A 214 22.50 14.90 -16.29
N PRO A 215 23.84 14.83 -16.15
CA PRO A 215 24.76 15.83 -16.73
C PRO A 215 24.51 16.10 -18.22
N SER A 216 24.42 15.05 -19.04
CA SER A 216 24.20 15.18 -20.49
C SER A 216 22.85 15.80 -20.85
N ILE A 217 21.80 15.51 -20.07
CA ILE A 217 20.46 16.05 -20.27
C ILE A 217 20.44 17.53 -19.91
N ILE A 218 21.05 17.89 -18.78
CA ILE A 218 21.12 19.27 -18.31
C ILE A 218 21.95 20.12 -19.28
N ASP A 219 23.08 19.63 -19.79
CA ASP A 219 23.85 20.33 -20.82
C ASP A 219 23.04 20.56 -22.10
N THR A 220 22.31 19.54 -22.56
CA THR A 220 21.45 19.65 -23.74
C THR A 220 20.35 20.71 -23.54
N GLN A 221 19.72 20.74 -22.36
CA GLN A 221 18.70 21.72 -22.04
C GLN A 221 19.28 23.13 -21.88
N ILE A 222 20.45 23.29 -21.28
CA ILE A 222 21.14 24.58 -21.17
C ILE A 222 21.47 25.13 -22.56
N GLN A 223 21.89 24.29 -23.51
CA GLN A 223 22.14 24.73 -24.89
C GLN A 223 20.86 25.17 -25.59
N GLN A 224 19.77 24.41 -25.47
CA GLN A 224 18.48 24.80 -26.06
C GLN A 224 17.97 26.15 -25.53
N VAL A 225 18.09 26.39 -24.21
CA VAL A 225 17.67 27.67 -23.61
C VAL A 225 18.60 28.81 -24.02
N ARG A 226 19.91 28.55 -24.16
CA ARG A 226 20.90 29.53 -24.63
C ARG A 226 20.67 29.94 -26.08
N GLU A 227 20.27 29.00 -26.94
CA GLU A 227 19.89 29.27 -28.33
C GLU A 227 18.61 30.10 -28.41
N ALA A 228 17.62 29.82 -27.55
CA ALA A 228 16.36 30.55 -27.50
C ALA A 228 16.47 31.95 -26.85
N HIS A 229 17.42 32.15 -25.94
CA HIS A 229 17.58 33.40 -25.18
C HIS A 229 19.06 33.82 -25.08
N GLN A 230 19.52 34.63 -26.04
CA GLN A 230 20.93 35.05 -26.16
C GLN A 230 21.41 36.06 -25.09
N SER A 231 20.52 36.62 -24.27
CA SER A 231 20.84 37.75 -23.37
C SER A 231 20.79 37.42 -21.87
N GLY A 232 20.77 36.13 -21.50
CA GLY A 232 20.71 35.68 -20.09
C GLY A 232 21.94 34.87 -19.66
N THR A 233 22.36 35.00 -18.40
CA THR A 233 23.38 34.13 -17.79
C THR A 233 22.71 32.91 -17.16
N ILE A 234 23.03 31.72 -17.68
CA ILE A 234 22.56 30.44 -17.13
C ILE A 234 23.75 29.77 -16.43
N SER A 235 23.59 29.47 -15.14
CA SER A 235 24.56 28.73 -14.34
C SER A 235 23.92 27.45 -13.81
N ALA A 236 24.63 26.33 -13.91
CA ALA A 236 24.23 25.05 -13.36
C ALA A 236 25.33 24.53 -12.44
N SER A 237 24.96 24.17 -11.21
CA SER A 237 25.86 23.52 -10.26
C SER A 237 25.39 22.08 -10.07
N LEU A 238 26.19 21.14 -10.56
CA LEU A 238 25.98 19.71 -10.44
C LEU A 238 27.01 19.14 -9.46
N PRO A 239 26.61 18.24 -8.53
CA PRO A 239 27.56 17.49 -7.73
C PRO A 239 28.49 16.65 -8.63
N GLU A 240 29.78 16.56 -8.31
CA GLU A 240 30.77 15.80 -9.11
C GLU A 240 30.42 14.32 -9.29
N ASP A 241 29.57 13.77 -8.42
CA ASP A 241 29.13 12.36 -8.42
C ASP A 241 27.83 12.11 -9.21
N ALA A 242 27.27 13.13 -9.87
CA ALA A 242 26.00 13.05 -10.61
C ALA A 242 26.06 12.20 -11.90
N GLY A 243 27.25 11.77 -12.31
CA GLY A 243 27.48 10.85 -13.43
C GLY A 243 27.75 9.40 -13.00
N SER A 244 27.81 9.12 -11.69
CA SER A 244 28.01 7.76 -11.21
C SER A 244 26.72 6.96 -11.40
N PRO A 245 26.78 5.74 -11.99
CA PRO A 245 25.57 4.93 -12.15
C PRO A 245 24.93 4.73 -10.77
N PRO A 246 23.59 4.85 -10.66
CA PRO A 246 22.92 4.67 -9.38
C PRO A 246 23.32 3.31 -8.81
N ILE A 247 23.59 3.24 -7.51
CA ILE A 247 23.78 1.97 -6.80
C ILE A 247 22.60 1.08 -7.19
N PRO A 248 22.84 -0.07 -7.87
CA PRO A 248 21.74 -0.89 -8.33
C PRO A 248 20.89 -1.27 -7.11
N PRO A 249 19.55 -1.19 -7.18
CA PRO A 249 18.72 -1.69 -6.10
C PRO A 249 19.14 -3.13 -5.84
N SER A 250 19.49 -3.45 -4.59
CA SER A 250 20.01 -4.77 -4.23
C SER A 250 19.10 -5.85 -4.81
N ARG A 251 19.60 -6.60 -5.81
CA ARG A 251 18.90 -7.69 -6.51
C ARG A 251 18.69 -8.92 -5.62
N SER A 252 18.22 -8.74 -4.39
CA SER A 252 17.90 -9.84 -3.47
C SER A 252 16.40 -9.98 -3.20
N ARG A 253 15.52 -9.28 -3.92
CA ARG A 253 14.06 -9.31 -3.65
C ARG A 253 13.14 -9.77 -4.79
N PHE A 254 13.68 -10.22 -5.92
CA PHE A 254 12.88 -10.83 -6.99
C PHE A 254 13.65 -11.96 -7.66
N ALA A 255 13.86 -13.05 -6.93
CA ALA A 255 14.21 -14.35 -7.49
C ALA A 255 14.05 -15.44 -6.42
N ARG A 256 12.83 -15.95 -6.25
CA ARG A 256 12.60 -17.39 -6.16
C ARG A 256 11.10 -17.69 -6.29
N HIS A 257 10.86 -18.79 -7.00
CA HIS A 257 9.60 -19.33 -7.49
C HIS A 257 8.48 -19.43 -6.47
#